data_AF-A0A5C7G5C5-F1
#
_entry.id   AF-A0A5C7G5C5-F1
#
_cell.length_a   1.000
_cell.length_b   1.000
_cell.length_c   1.000
_cell.angle_alpha   90.00
_cell.angle_beta   90.00
_cell.angle_gamma   90.00
#
_symmetry.space_group_name_H-M   'P 1'
#
loop_
_entity.id
_entity.type
_entity.pdbx_description
1 polymer ?
#
loop_
_entity_poly.entity_id
_entity_poly.type
_entity_poly.pdbx_seq_one_letter_code
_entity_poly.pdbx_strand_id
1 'polypeptide(L)'
;MQYGAYDRHGLCHRRRLPAPRRPGAEGRRRCAAAPHARPLARRRGAGAGRGRSRALRHRTGRAPAAGGPVNARQLGQAGVELLVVLPVLVVMLFGTIQLGLMYQARATLNYATMLAARAGALHNGDHGAMRNALARGLTPLFAHQASSAGYAEALAKANLETATASNITDIEVLNPTGAALADFGRARLDGEDGRELPNDTLHYRTTAAGSSSQLSVQDANLLHVRVTYCFRLVVPVIDRMLHSAVNAVSAATEGSGMQNPFGIGPTPGMDAPCSAPGVRGPRVQIRSEAILRMQSAFHEENLGGGSGTPPDTGAPGDPNEPGGPFEPIDPTDPTDPEDPPGGPTC
;
A
#
# COMPACT_ATOMS: atom_id res chain seq x y z
N MET A 1 14.63 62.78 -8.41
CA MET A 1 14.79 63.95 -7.52
C MET A 1 13.41 64.36 -7.02
N GLN A 2 13.08 64.04 -5.76
CA GLN A 2 11.97 64.66 -5.02
C GLN A 2 12.17 64.42 -3.52
N TYR A 3 11.73 65.41 -2.76
CA TYR A 3 11.98 65.74 -1.36
C TYR A 3 11.53 64.71 -0.31
N GLY A 4 12.10 64.81 0.90
CA GLY A 4 11.38 64.47 2.13
C GLY A 4 12.27 64.13 3.33
N ALA A 5 12.67 65.15 4.11
CA ALA A 5 13.26 64.99 5.43
C ALA A 5 12.16 64.81 6.50
N TYR A 6 12.33 63.87 7.43
CA TYR A 6 11.79 63.91 8.80
C TYR A 6 12.55 62.92 9.71
N ASP A 7 12.32 63.11 11.00
CA ASP A 7 13.29 63.20 12.07
C ASP A 7 13.53 61.90 12.87
N ARG A 8 14.57 61.94 13.70
CA ARG A 8 15.03 60.94 14.67
C ARG A 8 13.95 60.57 15.70
N HIS A 9 13.95 59.30 16.14
CA HIS A 9 13.84 58.78 17.53
C HIS A 9 13.97 57.24 17.39
N GLY A 10 14.99 56.54 17.90
CA GLY A 10 15.45 56.51 19.28
C GLY A 10 14.60 55.52 20.09
N LEU A 11 15.00 54.24 20.15
CA LEU A 11 15.21 53.46 21.39
C LEU A 11 15.09 51.93 21.19
N CYS A 12 16.17 51.28 21.59
CA CYS A 12 16.29 49.86 21.88
C CYS A 12 15.21 49.36 22.85
N HIS A 13 14.61 48.20 22.57
CA HIS A 13 14.21 47.30 23.65
C HIS A 13 14.33 45.83 23.22
N ARG A 14 15.43 45.21 23.66
CA ARG A 14 15.59 43.75 23.73
C ARG A 14 14.48 43.19 24.63
N ARG A 15 13.54 42.43 24.06
CA ARG A 15 12.67 41.55 24.85
C ARG A 15 13.31 40.16 24.92
N ARG A 16 13.77 39.82 26.13
CA ARG A 16 14.27 38.50 26.52
C ARG A 16 13.12 37.49 26.48
N LEU A 17 13.32 36.38 25.78
CA LEU A 17 12.49 35.18 25.88
C LEU A 17 12.98 34.34 27.08
N PRO A 18 12.13 33.94 28.03
CA PRO A 18 12.51 33.00 29.08
C PRO A 18 12.24 31.55 28.65
N ALA A 19 13.25 30.69 28.84
CA ALA A 19 13.19 29.24 28.72
C ALA A 19 12.81 28.58 30.09
N PRO A 20 12.78 27.23 30.21
CA PRO A 20 11.60 26.44 30.59
C PRO A 20 11.50 26.13 32.10
N ARG A 21 10.32 25.68 32.54
CA ARG A 21 10.10 25.15 33.91
C ARG A 21 9.42 23.76 33.90
N ARG A 22 10.11 22.78 34.48
CA ARG A 22 9.63 21.61 35.27
C ARG A 22 10.44 21.65 36.59
N PRO A 23 10.09 20.98 37.73
CA PRO A 23 9.28 19.76 37.91
C PRO A 23 8.39 19.71 39.19
N GLY A 24 7.78 18.54 39.44
CA GLY A 24 7.22 18.07 40.74
C GLY A 24 5.69 18.22 40.88
N ALA A 25 4.93 17.44 41.63
CA ALA A 25 5.02 16.16 42.35
C ALA A 25 3.59 15.93 42.93
N GLU A 26 3.31 14.72 43.44
CA GLU A 26 2.07 14.28 44.14
C GLU A 26 0.86 13.92 43.26
N GLY A 27 0.09 12.85 43.51
CA GLY A 27 0.05 11.96 44.65
C GLY A 27 -0.76 10.68 44.36
N ARG A 28 -0.39 9.64 45.09
CA ARG A 28 -0.94 8.28 45.13
C ARG A 28 -2.47 8.24 45.33
N ARG A 29 -3.11 7.20 44.79
CA ARG A 29 -4.07 6.35 45.53
C ARG A 29 -4.22 4.98 44.84
N ARG A 30 -3.76 3.95 45.56
CA ARG A 30 -4.02 2.51 45.36
C ARG A 30 -5.22 2.10 46.24
N CYS A 31 -5.64 0.85 46.04
CA CYS A 31 -6.52 -0.02 46.85
C CYS A 31 -7.99 -0.07 46.37
N ALA A 32 -8.70 -1.20 46.37
CA ALA A 32 -8.39 -2.63 46.49
C ALA A 32 -9.70 -3.41 46.26
N ALA A 33 -9.57 -4.66 45.79
CA ALA A 33 -10.35 -5.89 46.05
C ALA A 33 -11.89 -5.90 46.26
N ALA A 34 -12.51 -6.92 45.64
CA ALA A 34 -13.85 -7.53 45.81
C ALA A 34 -14.17 -7.96 47.29
N PRO A 35 -15.31 -8.60 47.69
CA PRO A 35 -16.28 -9.45 46.94
C PRO A 35 -17.78 -9.46 47.43
N HIS A 36 -18.56 -10.43 46.91
CA HIS A 36 -19.80 -11.07 47.44
C HIS A 36 -21.20 -10.68 46.91
N ALA A 37 -21.75 -11.58 46.08
CA ALA A 37 -22.94 -12.42 46.27
C ALA A 37 -24.27 -11.89 46.87
N ARG A 38 -25.35 -12.33 46.19
CA ARG A 38 -26.71 -12.75 46.63
C ARG A 38 -27.93 -11.82 46.36
N PRO A 39 -29.11 -12.44 46.16
CA PRO A 39 -30.14 -11.97 45.24
C PRO A 39 -31.32 -11.29 45.95
N LEU A 40 -32.05 -10.45 45.22
CA LEU A 40 -33.32 -9.89 45.67
C LEU A 40 -34.51 -10.67 45.11
N ALA A 41 -35.37 -11.04 46.05
CA ALA A 41 -36.61 -11.72 45.84
C ALA A 41 -37.75 -10.72 45.50
N ARG A 42 -38.70 -11.21 44.68
CA ARG A 42 -40.15 -11.17 44.92
C ARG A 42 -40.89 -9.82 44.83
N ARG A 43 -41.77 -9.71 43.82
CA ARG A 43 -43.14 -9.14 43.90
C ARG A 43 -43.99 -9.81 42.81
N ARG A 44 -44.94 -10.70 43.14
CA ARG A 44 -46.37 -10.46 43.44
C ARG A 44 -47.10 -9.72 42.31
N GLY A 45 -47.81 -10.50 41.49
CA GLY A 45 -48.91 -10.07 40.65
C GLY A 45 -50.05 -11.07 40.80
N ALA A 46 -51.15 -10.62 41.40
CA ALA A 46 -52.38 -11.37 41.64
C ALA A 46 -53.23 -11.40 40.37
N GLY A 47 -53.93 -12.52 40.14
CA GLY A 47 -54.93 -12.65 39.08
C GLY A 47 -55.89 -13.77 39.41
N ALA A 48 -57.05 -13.40 39.93
CA ALA A 48 -58.16 -14.26 40.28
C ALA A 48 -58.85 -14.86 39.05
N GLY A 49 -59.26 -16.12 39.12
CA GLY A 49 -59.97 -16.79 38.03
C GLY A 49 -60.70 -18.05 38.49
N ARG A 50 -61.92 -17.84 39.00
CA ARG A 50 -63.10 -18.72 39.10
C ARG A 50 -62.93 -20.23 38.83
N GLY A 51 -63.12 -21.00 39.91
CA GLY A 51 -64.09 -22.10 40.07
C GLY A 51 -64.39 -23.05 38.91
N ARG A 52 -64.17 -24.34 39.17
CA ARG A 52 -65.18 -25.40 38.96
C ARG A 52 -64.81 -26.67 39.74
N SER A 53 -65.74 -27.06 40.61
CA SER A 53 -65.78 -28.32 41.33
C SER A 53 -65.82 -29.50 40.35
N ARG A 54 -65.08 -30.59 40.63
CA ARG A 54 -65.63 -31.95 40.66
C ARG A 54 -64.59 -33.01 41.06
N ALA A 55 -65.03 -33.80 42.05
CA ALA A 55 -64.78 -35.22 42.25
C ALA A 55 -63.35 -35.68 42.61
N LEU A 56 -63.19 -35.94 43.91
CA LEU A 56 -62.32 -37.00 44.40
C LEU A 56 -62.68 -38.32 43.70
N ARG A 57 -61.68 -38.96 43.11
CA ARG A 57 -61.61 -40.42 43.04
C ARG A 57 -60.24 -40.86 43.54
N HIS A 58 -60.25 -41.42 44.74
CA HIS A 58 -59.25 -42.39 45.13
C HIS A 58 -59.25 -43.53 44.11
N ARG A 59 -58.08 -43.83 43.53
CA ARG A 59 -57.82 -45.15 42.98
C ARG A 59 -56.41 -45.56 43.38
N THR A 60 -56.39 -46.43 44.38
CA THR A 60 -55.28 -47.25 44.79
C THR A 60 -54.85 -48.19 43.66
N GLY A 61 -53.54 -48.34 43.51
CA GLY A 61 -52.87 -49.52 42.94
C GLY A 61 -52.82 -49.66 41.42
N ARG A 62 -51.63 -49.46 40.83
CA ARG A 62 -50.98 -50.44 39.92
C ARG A 62 -49.50 -50.10 39.67
N ALA A 63 -48.70 -51.15 39.60
CA ALA A 63 -47.26 -51.28 39.40
C ALA A 63 -46.60 -50.40 38.30
N PRO A 64 -45.26 -50.21 38.33
CA PRO A 64 -44.52 -49.48 37.30
C PRO A 64 -44.51 -50.30 36.01
N ALA A 65 -45.23 -49.84 34.99
CA ALA A 65 -45.23 -50.46 33.68
C ALA A 65 -44.36 -49.64 32.72
N ALA A 66 -43.33 -50.33 32.23
CA ALA A 66 -42.67 -50.11 30.96
C ALA A 66 -41.95 -48.76 30.78
N GLY A 67 -40.63 -48.81 31.02
CA GLY A 67 -39.70 -48.00 30.25
C GLY A 67 -39.93 -48.25 28.76
N GLY A 68 -40.51 -47.28 28.08
CA GLY A 68 -40.45 -47.23 26.62
C GLY A 68 -38.99 -47.09 26.19
N PRO A 69 -38.58 -47.65 25.05
CA PRO A 69 -37.24 -47.41 24.53
C PRO A 69 -37.13 -45.92 24.26
N VAL A 70 -36.40 -45.21 25.12
CA VAL A 70 -35.87 -43.91 24.78
C VAL A 70 -34.92 -44.22 23.63
N ASN A 71 -35.37 -43.99 22.40
CA ASN A 71 -34.56 -44.16 21.20
C ASN A 71 -33.41 -43.14 21.25
N ALA A 72 -32.38 -43.47 22.02
CA ALA A 72 -31.08 -42.85 21.98
C ALA A 72 -30.39 -43.31 20.69
N ARG A 73 -30.82 -42.73 19.56
CA ARG A 73 -30.12 -42.84 18.28
C ARG A 73 -29.80 -41.45 17.70
N GLN A 74 -29.46 -40.52 18.60
CA GLN A 74 -28.79 -39.26 18.25
C GLN A 74 -27.34 -39.33 18.76
N LEU A 75 -26.56 -40.25 18.23
CA LEU A 75 -25.12 -40.35 18.51
C LEU A 75 -24.43 -40.30 17.16
N GLY A 76 -24.26 -39.10 16.59
CA GLY A 76 -23.53 -38.91 15.34
C GLY A 76 -24.05 -37.83 14.39
N GLN A 77 -25.28 -37.32 14.58
CA GLN A 77 -25.83 -36.27 13.70
C GLN A 77 -24.95 -35.02 13.68
N ALA A 78 -24.52 -34.55 14.86
CA ALA A 78 -23.60 -33.42 14.98
C ALA A 78 -22.24 -33.67 14.30
N GLY A 79 -21.79 -34.93 14.23
CA GLY A 79 -20.55 -35.31 13.55
C GLY A 79 -20.66 -35.20 12.02
N VAL A 80 -21.81 -35.60 11.46
CA VAL A 80 -22.07 -35.48 10.01
C VAL A 80 -22.29 -34.02 9.62
N GLU A 81 -23.01 -33.24 10.44
CA GLU A 81 -23.17 -31.81 10.23
C GLU A 81 -21.81 -31.08 10.27
N LEU A 82 -20.95 -31.40 11.24
CA LEU A 82 -19.60 -30.84 11.29
C LEU A 82 -18.75 -31.26 10.09
N LEU A 83 -18.84 -32.50 9.61
CA LEU A 83 -18.08 -32.99 8.46
C LEU A 83 -18.39 -32.19 7.18
N VAL A 84 -19.64 -31.77 6.99
CA VAL A 84 -20.06 -30.98 5.82
C VAL A 84 -19.75 -29.49 6.01
N VAL A 85 -19.95 -28.96 7.21
CA VAL A 85 -19.79 -27.52 7.49
C VAL A 85 -18.33 -27.12 7.69
N LEU A 86 -17.50 -27.98 8.29
CA LEU A 86 -16.10 -27.69 8.63
C LEU A 86 -15.26 -27.29 7.41
N PRO A 87 -15.28 -27.98 6.25
CA PRO A 87 -14.50 -27.57 5.08
C PRO A 87 -14.88 -26.17 4.58
N VAL A 88 -16.18 -25.85 4.60
CA VAL A 88 -16.67 -24.53 4.19
C VAL A 88 -16.20 -23.44 5.15
N LEU A 89 -16.28 -23.71 6.47
CA LEU A 89 -15.78 -22.78 7.48
C LEU A 89 -14.26 -22.55 7.37
N VAL A 90 -13.48 -23.60 7.12
CA VAL A 90 -12.02 -23.49 6.95
C VAL A 90 -11.68 -22.65 5.72
N VAL A 91 -12.33 -22.88 4.58
CA VAL A 91 -12.13 -22.07 3.36
C VAL A 91 -12.52 -20.62 3.60
N MET A 92 -13.62 -20.36 4.28
CA MET A 92 -14.05 -19.00 4.61
C MET A 92 -13.06 -18.29 5.54
N LEU A 93 -12.57 -18.98 6.58
CA LEU A 93 -11.59 -18.44 7.51
C LEU A 93 -10.26 -18.11 6.80
N PHE A 94 -9.67 -19.08 6.10
CA PHE A 94 -8.42 -18.86 5.39
C PHE A 94 -8.57 -17.89 4.21
N GLY A 95 -9.71 -17.89 3.54
CA GLY A 95 -10.05 -16.93 2.49
C GLY A 95 -10.08 -15.49 3.01
N THR A 96 -10.74 -15.26 4.16
CA THR A 96 -10.76 -13.91 4.77
C THR A 96 -9.37 -13.43 5.18
N ILE A 97 -8.53 -14.31 5.74
CA ILE A 97 -7.13 -13.98 6.06
C ILE A 97 -6.35 -13.61 4.79
N GLN A 98 -6.46 -14.41 3.72
CA GLN A 98 -5.76 -14.15 2.46
C GLN A 98 -6.22 -12.84 1.80
N LEU A 99 -7.52 -12.51 1.88
CA LEU A 99 -8.04 -11.22 1.42
C LEU A 99 -7.52 -10.06 2.26
N GLY A 100 -7.38 -10.24 3.59
CA GLY A 100 -6.76 -9.25 4.46
C GLY A 100 -5.30 -8.96 4.08
N LEU A 101 -4.51 -10.00 3.80
CA LEU A 101 -3.14 -9.86 3.32
C LEU A 101 -3.07 -9.18 1.94
N MET A 102 -3.98 -9.53 1.03
CA MET A 102 -4.06 -8.90 -0.29
C MET A 102 -4.46 -7.42 -0.19
N TYR A 103 -5.36 -7.07 0.73
CA TYR A 103 -5.75 -5.69 1.01
C TYR A 103 -4.57 -4.88 1.57
N GLN A 104 -3.83 -5.44 2.53
CA GLN A 104 -2.60 -4.82 3.04
C GLN A 104 -1.60 -4.60 1.90
N ALA A 105 -1.36 -5.60 1.07
CA ALA A 105 -0.45 -5.49 -0.08
C ALA A 105 -0.87 -4.38 -1.05
N ARG A 106 -2.18 -4.27 -1.34
CA ARG A 106 -2.70 -3.19 -2.20
C ARG A 106 -2.55 -1.81 -1.56
N ALA A 107 -2.80 -1.69 -0.25
CA ALA A 107 -2.60 -0.43 0.46
C ALA A 107 -1.13 0.01 0.44
N THR A 108 -0.19 -0.92 0.67
CA THR A 108 1.25 -0.68 0.55
C THR A 108 1.64 -0.31 -0.87
N LEU A 109 1.10 -1.01 -1.88
CA LEU A 109 1.36 -0.70 -3.29
C LEU A 109 0.87 0.71 -3.65
N ASN A 110 -0.32 1.12 -3.22
CA ASN A 110 -0.84 2.47 -3.47
C ASN A 110 0.11 3.55 -2.93
N TYR A 111 0.62 3.37 -1.71
CA TYR A 111 1.63 4.25 -1.14
C TYR A 111 2.93 4.24 -1.95
N ALA A 112 3.41 3.05 -2.32
CA ALA A 112 4.62 2.89 -3.10
C ALA A 112 4.50 3.52 -4.52
N THR A 113 3.33 3.43 -5.16
CA THR A 113 3.05 4.07 -6.45
C THR A 113 3.07 5.59 -6.34
N MET A 114 2.57 6.18 -5.26
CA MET A 114 2.69 7.63 -5.03
C MET A 114 4.16 8.05 -4.83
N LEU A 115 4.96 7.24 -4.13
CA LEU A 115 6.40 7.50 -3.99
C LEU A 115 7.13 7.39 -5.33
N ALA A 116 6.79 6.39 -6.14
CA ALA A 116 7.31 6.22 -7.49
C ALA A 116 6.95 7.42 -8.37
N ALA A 117 5.67 7.78 -8.45
CA ALA A 117 5.23 8.94 -9.23
C ALA A 117 5.86 10.25 -8.73
N ARG A 118 6.08 10.40 -7.42
CA ARG A 118 6.83 11.55 -6.89
C ARG A 118 8.28 11.57 -7.36
N ALA A 119 8.96 10.42 -7.34
CA ALA A 119 10.32 10.32 -7.83
C ALA A 119 10.41 10.64 -9.33
N GLY A 120 9.48 10.11 -10.13
CA GLY A 120 9.39 10.41 -11.57
C GLY A 120 9.09 11.88 -11.85
N ALA A 121 8.21 12.50 -11.05
CA ALA A 121 7.90 13.92 -11.18
C ALA A 121 9.11 14.85 -10.89
N LEU A 122 10.07 14.38 -10.08
CA LEU A 122 11.26 15.14 -9.69
C LEU A 122 12.50 14.83 -10.55
N HIS A 123 12.57 13.64 -11.14
CA HIS A 123 13.73 13.13 -11.89
C HIS A 123 13.39 12.88 -13.36
N ASN A 124 12.61 13.78 -13.97
CA ASN A 124 12.44 13.88 -15.42
C ASN A 124 11.76 12.65 -16.06
N GLY A 125 10.96 11.93 -15.26
CA GLY A 125 10.34 10.68 -15.66
C GLY A 125 11.25 9.45 -15.56
N ASP A 126 12.44 9.56 -14.94
CA ASP A 126 13.40 8.45 -14.86
C ASP A 126 12.80 7.22 -14.17
N HIS A 127 12.80 6.11 -14.92
CA HIS A 127 12.30 4.83 -14.43
C HIS A 127 13.21 4.23 -13.35
N GLY A 128 14.51 4.53 -13.34
CA GLY A 128 15.42 4.12 -12.27
C GLY A 128 15.02 4.68 -10.91
N ALA A 129 14.84 6.00 -10.84
CA ALA A 129 14.38 6.73 -9.66
C ALA A 129 12.98 6.26 -9.22
N MET A 130 12.06 6.05 -10.16
CA MET A 130 10.73 5.51 -9.87
C MET A 130 10.80 4.12 -9.25
N ARG A 131 11.61 3.21 -9.81
CA ARG A 131 11.80 1.84 -9.27
C ARG A 131 12.41 1.86 -7.88
N ASN A 132 13.45 2.66 -7.66
CA ASN A 132 14.08 2.80 -6.35
C ASN A 132 13.10 3.32 -5.29
N ALA A 133 12.25 4.29 -5.65
CA ALA A 133 11.21 4.80 -4.76
C ALA A 133 10.09 3.77 -4.52
N LEU A 134 9.70 3.01 -5.55
CA LEU A 134 8.74 1.92 -5.44
C LEU A 134 9.26 0.82 -4.49
N ALA A 135 10.52 0.42 -4.64
CA ALA A 135 11.14 -0.59 -3.79
C ALA A 135 11.12 -0.18 -2.31
N ARG A 136 11.48 1.07 -2.01
CA ARG A 136 11.37 1.63 -0.64
C ARG A 136 9.94 1.62 -0.11
N GLY A 137 8.96 1.91 -0.96
CA GLY A 137 7.55 1.86 -0.61
C GLY A 137 7.03 0.44 -0.36
N LEU A 138 7.59 -0.55 -1.06
CA LEU A 138 7.24 -1.97 -0.92
C LEU A 138 7.99 -2.69 0.22
N THR A 139 9.07 -2.12 0.76
CA THR A 139 9.85 -2.69 1.87
C THR A 139 9.01 -3.23 3.03
N PRO A 140 7.95 -2.55 3.52
CA PRO A 140 7.12 -3.06 4.61
C PRO A 140 6.44 -4.40 4.32
N LEU A 141 6.29 -4.78 3.04
CA LEU A 141 5.74 -6.08 2.63
C LEU A 141 6.69 -7.25 2.92
N PHE A 142 8.00 -6.97 3.00
CA PHE A 142 9.05 -7.96 3.18
C PHE A 142 9.70 -7.91 4.57
N ALA A 143 9.38 -6.90 5.37
CA ALA A 143 9.92 -6.73 6.72
C ALA A 143 9.27 -7.73 7.70
N HIS A 144 10.05 -8.70 8.17
CA HIS A 144 9.61 -9.69 9.16
C HIS A 144 10.11 -9.39 10.58
N GLN A 145 11.12 -8.52 10.70
CA GLN A 145 11.77 -8.19 11.96
C GLN A 145 11.93 -6.68 12.09
N ALA A 146 11.69 -6.14 13.28
CA ALA A 146 11.85 -4.72 13.60
C ALA A 146 13.32 -4.41 13.96
N SER A 147 14.26 -4.76 13.08
CA SER A 147 15.69 -4.51 13.24
C SER A 147 16.23 -3.80 12.00
N SER A 148 17.34 -3.05 12.15
CA SER A 148 18.01 -2.41 11.01
C SER A 148 18.47 -3.43 9.96
N ALA A 149 19.02 -4.57 10.41
CA ALA A 149 19.39 -5.68 9.52
C ALA A 149 18.17 -6.28 8.79
N GLY A 150 17.05 -6.46 9.50
CA GLY A 150 15.81 -6.96 8.88
C GLY A 150 15.21 -5.99 7.87
N TYR A 151 15.34 -4.68 8.11
CA TYR A 151 14.95 -3.66 7.13
C TYR A 151 15.84 -3.68 5.88
N ALA A 152 17.16 -3.81 6.05
CA ALA A 152 18.10 -3.89 4.94
C ALA A 152 17.84 -5.12 4.06
N GLU A 153 17.57 -6.29 4.67
CA GLU A 153 17.19 -7.50 3.95
C GLU A 153 15.86 -7.33 3.19
N ALA A 154 14.86 -6.71 3.83
CA ALA A 154 13.58 -6.43 3.21
C ALA A 154 13.69 -5.47 2.02
N LEU A 155 14.55 -4.46 2.12
CA LEU A 155 14.83 -3.51 1.04
C LEU A 155 15.57 -4.20 -0.12
N ALA A 156 16.56 -5.03 0.17
CA ALA A 156 17.27 -5.81 -0.86
C ALA A 156 16.29 -6.71 -1.63
N LYS A 157 15.37 -7.37 -0.93
CA LYS A 157 14.32 -8.18 -1.55
C LYS A 157 13.35 -7.34 -2.37
N ALA A 158 12.97 -6.16 -1.89
CA ALA A 158 12.11 -5.25 -2.64
C ALA A 158 12.79 -4.82 -3.95
N ASN A 159 14.06 -4.41 -3.90
CA ASN A 159 14.84 -4.03 -5.08
C ASN A 159 14.91 -5.15 -6.12
N LEU A 160 15.12 -6.40 -5.68
CA LEU A 160 15.14 -7.57 -6.57
C LEU A 160 13.78 -7.84 -7.23
N GLU A 161 12.67 -7.71 -6.50
CA GLU A 161 11.32 -7.90 -7.06
C GLU A 161 10.86 -6.71 -7.93
N THR A 162 11.41 -5.51 -7.74
CA THR A 162 11.13 -4.34 -8.60
C THR A 162 12.07 -4.22 -9.79
N ALA A 163 13.12 -5.03 -9.86
CA ALA A 163 14.06 -5.02 -10.97
C ALA A 163 13.34 -5.46 -12.26
N THR A 164 13.63 -4.79 -13.38
CA THR A 164 13.03 -5.08 -14.69
C THR A 164 13.20 -6.55 -15.08
N ALA A 165 14.37 -7.15 -14.76
CA ALA A 165 14.65 -8.55 -15.05
C ALA A 165 13.77 -9.57 -14.30
N SER A 166 13.08 -9.14 -13.23
CA SER A 166 12.27 -10.05 -12.40
C SER A 166 10.94 -10.43 -13.05
N ASN A 167 10.41 -9.62 -13.97
CA ASN A 167 9.05 -9.76 -14.52
C ASN A 167 7.95 -9.88 -13.44
N ILE A 168 8.20 -9.39 -12.22
CA ILE A 168 7.25 -9.38 -11.10
C ILE A 168 6.54 -8.02 -11.00
N THR A 169 7.24 -6.96 -11.34
CA THR A 169 6.77 -5.58 -11.23
C THR A 169 6.93 -4.88 -12.57
N ASP A 170 5.91 -4.14 -12.96
CA ASP A 170 5.91 -3.32 -14.17
C ASP A 170 5.45 -1.88 -13.83
N ILE A 171 6.15 -0.90 -14.38
CA ILE A 171 5.89 0.53 -14.20
C ILE A 171 5.61 1.12 -15.57
N GLU A 172 4.35 1.45 -15.82
CA GLU A 172 3.87 2.02 -17.06
C GLU A 172 3.59 3.51 -16.84
N VAL A 173 4.21 4.37 -17.67
CA VAL A 173 3.87 5.80 -17.73
C VAL A 173 2.76 5.96 -18.77
N LEU A 174 1.56 6.34 -18.30
CA LEU A 174 0.37 6.52 -19.15
C LEU A 174 0.31 7.94 -19.74
N ASN A 175 0.80 8.93 -19.00
CA ASN A 175 0.93 10.32 -19.42
C ASN A 175 2.20 10.88 -18.75
N PRO A 176 3.08 11.63 -19.44
CA PRO A 176 2.97 12.19 -20.79
C PRO A 176 2.90 11.14 -21.92
N THR A 177 2.14 11.44 -22.99
CA THR A 177 2.09 10.59 -24.18
C THR A 177 3.12 11.02 -25.23
N GLY A 178 3.52 10.09 -26.12
CA GLY A 178 4.42 10.43 -27.23
C GLY A 178 3.83 11.49 -28.17
N ALA A 179 2.50 11.54 -28.32
CA ALA A 179 1.81 12.59 -29.07
C ALA A 179 1.94 13.96 -28.38
N ALA A 180 1.81 14.02 -27.05
CA ALA A 180 1.98 15.27 -26.31
C ALA A 180 3.41 15.79 -26.41
N LEU A 181 4.40 14.89 -26.42
CA LEU A 181 5.79 15.27 -26.67
C LEU A 181 6.03 15.72 -28.12
N ALA A 182 5.31 15.15 -29.10
CA ALA A 182 5.38 15.62 -30.48
C ALA A 182 4.84 17.05 -30.64
N ASP A 183 3.78 17.41 -29.92
CA ASP A 183 3.16 18.74 -30.00
C ASP A 183 3.94 19.80 -29.21
N PHE A 184 4.44 19.45 -28.03
CA PHE A 184 4.95 20.41 -27.04
C PHE A 184 6.41 20.21 -26.65
N GLY A 185 7.03 19.13 -27.10
CA GLY A 185 8.42 18.81 -26.82
C GLY A 185 9.38 19.84 -27.40
N ARG A 186 10.42 20.15 -26.64
CA ARG A 186 11.52 21.04 -27.05
C ARG A 186 12.84 20.30 -26.93
N ALA A 187 13.89 20.78 -27.58
CA ALA A 187 15.23 20.27 -27.31
C ALA A 187 15.55 20.38 -25.82
N ARG A 188 16.26 19.38 -25.28
CA ARG A 188 16.63 19.36 -23.86
C ARG A 188 17.44 20.60 -23.49
N LEU A 189 17.21 21.10 -22.28
CA LEU A 189 17.88 22.32 -21.78
C LEU A 189 19.28 22.06 -21.19
N ASP A 190 19.61 20.80 -20.93
CA ASP A 190 20.92 20.36 -20.42
C ASP A 190 21.98 20.18 -21.53
N GLY A 191 21.60 20.39 -22.80
CA GLY A 191 22.50 20.29 -23.95
C GLY A 191 22.71 18.85 -24.44
N GLU A 192 22.04 17.86 -23.86
CA GLU A 192 22.02 16.50 -24.39
C GLU A 192 21.03 16.36 -25.56
N ASP A 193 21.22 15.33 -26.37
CA ASP A 193 20.32 15.00 -27.46
C ASP A 193 18.97 14.49 -26.94
N GLY A 194 17.90 14.89 -27.61
CA GLY A 194 16.54 14.44 -27.31
C GLY A 194 15.56 15.59 -27.10
N ARG A 195 14.30 15.23 -26.87
CA ARG A 195 13.27 16.21 -26.52
C ARG A 195 12.86 16.08 -25.06
N GLU A 196 12.49 17.20 -24.47
CA GLU A 196 11.85 17.26 -23.17
C GLU A 196 10.47 17.90 -23.28
N LEU A 197 9.52 17.41 -22.47
CA LEU A 197 8.29 18.13 -22.21
C LEU A 197 8.58 19.20 -21.15
N PRO A 198 8.52 20.48 -21.51
CA PRO A 198 8.92 21.56 -20.64
C PRO A 198 7.99 21.68 -19.41
N ASN A 199 8.60 21.94 -18.26
CA ASN A 199 7.89 22.17 -16.99
C ASN A 199 7.96 23.64 -16.51
N ASP A 200 8.69 24.49 -17.21
CA ASP A 200 8.84 25.90 -16.88
C ASP A 200 7.60 26.70 -17.29
N THR A 201 7.27 27.73 -16.49
CA THR A 201 6.26 28.75 -16.80
C THR A 201 4.89 28.21 -17.26
N LEU A 202 4.51 26.99 -16.84
CA LEU A 202 3.28 26.31 -17.29
C LEU A 202 2.01 27.16 -17.16
N HIS A 203 1.94 28.05 -16.16
CA HIS A 203 0.79 28.93 -15.96
C HIS A 203 0.62 29.97 -17.08
N TYR A 204 1.71 30.39 -17.72
CA TYR A 204 1.72 31.38 -18.80
C TYR A 204 1.72 30.76 -20.19
N ARG A 205 1.86 29.43 -20.28
CA ARG A 205 1.80 28.73 -21.56
C ARG A 205 0.37 28.64 -22.07
N THR A 206 0.24 28.61 -23.39
CA THR A 206 -1.06 28.43 -24.03
C THR A 206 -1.75 27.17 -23.52
N THR A 207 -3.05 27.27 -23.28
CA THR A 207 -3.94 26.14 -22.96
C THR A 207 -4.56 25.54 -24.23
N ALA A 208 -4.15 26.01 -25.41
CA ALA A 208 -4.59 25.43 -26.68
C ALA A 208 -4.19 23.96 -26.76
N ALA A 209 -5.14 23.14 -27.17
CA ALA A 209 -4.92 21.71 -27.37
C ALA A 209 -3.91 21.48 -28.51
N GLY A 210 -2.99 20.55 -28.30
CA GLY A 210 -2.05 20.12 -29.32
C GLY A 210 -2.76 19.40 -30.47
N SER A 211 -2.21 19.48 -31.68
CA SER A 211 -2.87 18.95 -32.88
C SER A 211 -2.89 17.42 -32.92
N SER A 212 -1.89 16.75 -32.32
CA SER A 212 -1.84 15.28 -32.26
C SER A 212 -2.34 14.71 -30.93
N SER A 213 -2.02 15.35 -29.82
CA SER A 213 -2.36 14.90 -28.47
C SER A 213 -3.78 15.28 -28.05
N GLN A 214 -4.34 16.36 -28.60
CA GLN A 214 -5.58 16.99 -28.13
C GLN A 214 -5.55 17.39 -26.64
N LEU A 215 -4.36 17.45 -26.03
CA LEU A 215 -4.14 17.85 -24.64
C LEU A 215 -3.55 19.25 -24.59
N SER A 216 -3.75 19.95 -23.48
CA SER A 216 -2.98 21.17 -23.19
C SER A 216 -1.58 20.80 -22.68
N VAL A 217 -0.62 21.73 -22.73
CA VAL A 217 0.72 21.52 -22.14
C VAL A 217 0.61 21.22 -20.63
N GLN A 218 -0.37 21.82 -19.97
CA GLN A 218 -0.60 21.66 -18.53
C GLN A 218 -1.11 20.25 -18.19
N ASP A 219 -1.98 19.69 -19.02
CA ASP A 219 -2.49 18.32 -18.85
C ASP A 219 -1.45 17.28 -19.25
N ALA A 220 -0.70 17.54 -20.32
CA ALA A 220 0.43 16.71 -20.73
C ALA A 220 1.49 16.59 -19.64
N ASN A 221 1.62 17.60 -18.77
CA ASN A 221 2.58 17.66 -17.67
C ASN A 221 2.09 16.94 -16.38
N LEU A 222 0.91 16.30 -16.41
CA LEU A 222 0.46 15.42 -15.34
C LEU A 222 1.05 14.02 -15.54
N LEU A 223 2.02 13.64 -14.71
CA LEU A 223 2.57 12.31 -14.69
C LEU A 223 1.54 11.32 -14.14
N HIS A 224 0.99 10.48 -15.02
CA HIS A 224 0.10 9.37 -14.66
C HIS A 224 0.89 8.07 -14.78
N VAL A 225 1.15 7.42 -13.64
CA VAL A 225 1.89 6.16 -13.58
C VAL A 225 0.95 5.06 -13.14
N ARG A 226 1.00 3.92 -13.84
CA ARG A 226 0.40 2.66 -13.43
C ARG A 226 1.51 1.70 -13.00
N VAL A 227 1.37 1.18 -11.79
CA VAL A 227 2.24 0.12 -11.29
C VAL A 227 1.44 -1.16 -11.18
N THR A 228 1.99 -2.20 -11.79
CA THR A 228 1.46 -3.56 -11.76
C THR A 228 2.43 -4.42 -10.96
N TYR A 229 1.94 -5.08 -9.91
CA TYR A 229 2.76 -5.92 -9.04
C TYR A 229 2.14 -7.31 -8.88
N CYS A 230 2.96 -8.34 -9.06
CA CYS A 230 2.57 -9.72 -8.89
C CYS A 230 2.71 -10.14 -7.43
N PHE A 231 1.63 -10.03 -6.66
CA PHE A 231 1.61 -10.36 -5.24
C PHE A 231 1.56 -11.87 -5.00
N ARG A 232 2.36 -12.38 -4.06
CA ARG A 232 2.41 -13.81 -3.70
C ARG A 232 1.32 -14.17 -2.69
N LEU A 233 0.59 -15.24 -2.99
CA LEU A 233 -0.37 -15.83 -2.06
C LEU A 233 0.37 -16.72 -1.06
N VAL A 234 0.09 -16.53 0.23
CA VAL A 234 0.83 -17.16 1.34
C VAL A 234 0.01 -18.26 2.00
N VAL A 235 -1.32 -18.12 2.02
CA VAL A 235 -2.21 -19.05 2.72
C VAL A 235 -2.39 -20.32 1.88
N PRO A 236 -1.99 -21.50 2.38
CA PRO A 236 -2.05 -22.74 1.61
C PRO A 236 -3.49 -23.12 1.27
N VAL A 237 -3.67 -23.88 0.19
CA VAL A 237 -4.97 -24.26 -0.40
C VAL A 237 -5.68 -23.07 -1.05
N ILE A 238 -5.86 -21.97 -0.31
CA ILE A 238 -6.45 -20.73 -0.83
C ILE A 238 -5.57 -20.13 -1.93
N ASP A 239 -4.25 -20.27 -1.82
CA ASP A 239 -3.29 -19.85 -2.82
C ASP A 239 -3.61 -20.41 -4.22
N ARG A 240 -3.89 -21.72 -4.31
CA ARG A 240 -4.24 -22.38 -5.57
C ARG A 240 -5.68 -22.07 -5.99
N MET A 241 -6.62 -22.03 -5.05
CA MET A 241 -8.02 -21.67 -5.33
C MET A 241 -8.13 -20.27 -5.93
N LEU A 242 -7.47 -19.29 -5.33
CA LEU A 242 -7.55 -17.90 -5.78
C LEU A 242 -6.76 -17.69 -7.09
N HIS A 243 -5.59 -18.32 -7.23
CA HIS A 243 -4.83 -18.25 -8.47
C HIS A 243 -5.58 -18.89 -9.65
N SER A 244 -6.17 -20.06 -9.45
CA SER A 244 -7.01 -20.69 -10.47
C SER A 244 -8.26 -19.88 -10.77
N ALA A 245 -8.96 -19.35 -9.76
CA ALA A 245 -10.15 -18.53 -9.96
C ALA A 245 -9.88 -17.24 -10.74
N VAL A 246 -8.80 -16.51 -10.42
CA VAL A 246 -8.46 -15.24 -11.09
C VAL A 246 -8.01 -15.49 -12.53
N ASN A 247 -7.24 -16.55 -12.77
CA ASN A 247 -6.70 -16.84 -14.10
C ASN A 247 -7.66 -17.60 -15.01
N ALA A 248 -8.63 -18.34 -14.45
CA ALA A 248 -9.68 -19.03 -15.19
C ALA A 248 -10.81 -18.11 -15.68
N VAL A 249 -10.85 -16.85 -15.21
CA VAL A 249 -11.84 -15.84 -15.62
C VAL A 249 -11.35 -15.01 -16.82
N SER A 250 -10.13 -15.26 -17.32
CA SER A 250 -9.66 -14.62 -18.55
C SER A 250 -10.42 -15.16 -19.78
N ALA A 251 -10.66 -14.29 -20.78
CA ALA A 251 -11.57 -14.51 -21.93
C ALA A 251 -11.29 -15.77 -22.78
N ALA A 252 -10.15 -16.44 -22.57
CA ALA A 252 -9.81 -17.72 -23.20
C ALA A 252 -10.47 -18.94 -22.52
N THR A 253 -11.19 -18.76 -21.41
CA THR A 253 -11.66 -19.86 -20.53
C THR A 253 -13.09 -19.66 -20.01
N GLU A 254 -14.03 -19.29 -20.88
CA GLU A 254 -15.47 -19.43 -20.59
C GLU A 254 -15.79 -20.90 -20.23
N GLY A 255 -15.94 -21.19 -18.94
CA GLY A 255 -16.31 -22.52 -18.41
C GLY A 255 -15.24 -23.26 -17.61
N SER A 256 -13.98 -22.79 -17.58
CA SER A 256 -12.91 -23.49 -16.84
C SER A 256 -12.78 -23.12 -15.36
N GLY A 257 -13.42 -22.03 -14.91
CA GLY A 257 -13.44 -21.66 -13.49
C GLY A 257 -14.07 -22.72 -12.57
N MET A 258 -14.95 -23.56 -13.10
CA MET A 258 -15.54 -24.69 -12.37
C MET A 258 -14.78 -26.02 -12.58
N GLN A 259 -13.82 -26.08 -13.52
CA GLN A 259 -13.08 -27.31 -13.82
C GLN A 259 -12.00 -27.60 -12.77
N ASN A 260 -11.52 -26.58 -12.05
CA ASN A 260 -10.49 -26.74 -11.03
C ASN A 260 -10.71 -25.82 -9.80
N PRO A 261 -11.84 -25.95 -9.09
CA PRO A 261 -12.23 -25.03 -8.01
C PRO A 261 -11.26 -25.05 -6.81
N PHE A 262 -10.45 -26.11 -6.69
CA PHE A 262 -9.47 -26.30 -5.63
C PHE A 262 -8.02 -26.15 -6.10
N GLY A 263 -7.79 -25.86 -7.39
CA GLY A 263 -6.44 -25.79 -7.96
C GLY A 263 -5.63 -27.10 -7.83
N ILE A 264 -6.30 -28.26 -7.87
CA ILE A 264 -5.72 -29.61 -7.79
C ILE A 264 -5.37 -30.16 -9.20
N GLY A 265 -5.97 -29.62 -10.26
CA GLY A 265 -5.67 -29.92 -11.67
C GLY A 265 -4.52 -29.09 -12.27
N PRO A 266 -4.21 -29.28 -13.57
CA PRO A 266 -3.15 -28.54 -14.25
C PRO A 266 -3.35 -27.02 -14.13
N THR A 267 -2.26 -26.30 -13.89
CA THR A 267 -2.26 -24.84 -13.77
C THR A 267 -2.72 -24.20 -15.09
N PRO A 268 -3.41 -23.04 -15.04
CA PRO A 268 -3.72 -22.24 -16.22
C PRO A 268 -2.46 -22.05 -17.08
N GLY A 269 -2.62 -22.02 -18.40
CA GLY A 269 -1.52 -21.97 -19.37
C GLY A 269 -0.49 -20.87 -19.09
N MET A 270 0.70 -21.01 -19.69
CA MET A 270 1.86 -20.11 -19.56
C MET A 270 1.56 -18.63 -19.89
N ASP A 271 0.40 -18.33 -20.47
CA ASP A 271 -0.06 -16.99 -20.81
C ASP A 271 -0.73 -16.25 -19.63
N ALA A 272 -0.83 -16.89 -18.45
CA ALA A 272 -1.41 -16.25 -17.28
C ALA A 272 -0.49 -15.12 -16.75
N PRO A 273 -1.05 -13.92 -16.46
CA PRO A 273 -0.26 -12.84 -15.87
C PRO A 273 0.38 -13.31 -14.55
N CYS A 274 1.63 -12.92 -14.32
CA CYS A 274 2.43 -13.33 -13.16
C CYS A 274 2.89 -14.81 -13.15
N SER A 275 2.93 -15.48 -14.30
CA SER A 275 3.43 -16.87 -14.47
C SER A 275 4.91 -16.95 -14.90
N ALA A 276 5.71 -15.90 -14.69
CA ALA A 276 7.08 -15.82 -15.21
C ALA A 276 7.96 -17.03 -14.80
N PRO A 277 8.71 -17.64 -15.74
CA PRO A 277 9.63 -18.74 -15.44
C PRO A 277 10.66 -18.33 -14.38
N GLY A 278 10.75 -19.09 -13.28
CA GLY A 278 11.71 -18.83 -12.19
C GLY A 278 11.10 -18.18 -10.94
N VAL A 279 9.88 -17.66 -11.02
CA VAL A 279 9.17 -17.12 -9.84
C VAL A 279 8.38 -18.25 -9.17
N ARG A 280 8.72 -18.58 -7.92
CA ARG A 280 8.06 -19.68 -7.19
C ARG A 280 6.73 -19.25 -6.58
N GLY A 281 5.72 -20.11 -6.79
CA GLY A 281 4.43 -20.08 -6.09
C GLY A 281 3.35 -19.26 -6.81
N PRO A 282 2.07 -19.50 -6.46
CA PRO A 282 0.94 -18.80 -7.06
C PRO A 282 0.97 -17.30 -6.70
N ARG A 283 0.89 -16.47 -7.73
CA ARG A 283 0.81 -15.01 -7.62
C ARG A 283 -0.46 -14.49 -8.26
N VAL A 284 -0.91 -13.32 -7.81
CA VAL A 284 -2.05 -12.60 -8.38
C VAL A 284 -1.60 -11.18 -8.67
N GLN A 285 -1.99 -10.67 -9.84
CA GLN A 285 -1.70 -9.31 -10.24
C GLN A 285 -2.54 -8.31 -9.43
N ILE A 286 -1.88 -7.35 -8.80
CA ILE A 286 -2.51 -6.16 -8.22
C ILE A 286 -2.02 -4.92 -8.95
N ARG A 287 -2.90 -3.96 -9.17
CA ARG A 287 -2.60 -2.72 -9.90
C ARG A 287 -2.91 -1.51 -9.03
N SER A 288 -2.09 -0.48 -9.20
CA SER A 288 -2.22 0.82 -8.54
C SER A 288 -1.86 1.91 -9.54
N GLU A 289 -2.57 3.02 -9.48
CA GLU A 289 -2.33 4.19 -10.34
C GLU A 289 -2.15 5.43 -9.47
N ALA A 290 -1.24 6.31 -9.86
CA ALA A 290 -1.06 7.62 -9.24
C ALA A 290 -0.88 8.69 -10.31
N ILE A 291 -1.41 9.88 -10.01
CA ILE A 291 -1.30 11.07 -10.87
C ILE A 291 -0.68 12.19 -10.05
N LEU A 292 0.46 12.72 -10.50
CA LEU A 292 1.13 13.87 -9.91
C LEU A 292 1.52 14.86 -11.00
N ARG A 293 1.54 16.15 -10.68
CA ARG A 293 2.09 17.16 -11.58
C ARG A 293 3.62 17.10 -11.57
N MET A 294 4.23 17.10 -12.76
CA MET A 294 5.69 17.12 -12.86
C MET A 294 6.27 18.36 -12.17
N GLN A 295 7.47 18.19 -11.60
CA GLN A 295 8.27 19.24 -10.97
C GLN A 295 9.57 19.50 -11.75
N SER A 296 9.97 18.57 -12.62
CA SER A 296 11.02 18.77 -13.64
C SER A 296 10.48 18.50 -15.05
N ALA A 297 11.26 18.82 -16.08
CA ALA A 297 10.89 18.53 -17.47
C ALA A 297 10.88 17.00 -17.70
N PHE A 298 9.99 16.48 -18.54
CA PHE A 298 9.94 15.03 -18.81
C PHE A 298 10.79 14.68 -20.03
N HIS A 299 11.73 13.74 -19.95
CA HIS A 299 12.60 13.40 -21.09
C HIS A 299 11.98 12.35 -22.03
N GLU A 300 12.20 12.51 -23.34
CA GLU A 300 11.73 11.59 -24.37
C GLU A 300 12.21 10.15 -24.17
N GLU A 301 13.44 9.97 -23.72
CA GLU A 301 14.03 8.66 -23.43
C GLU A 301 13.24 7.84 -22.39
N ASN A 302 12.43 8.51 -21.57
CA ASN A 302 11.61 7.88 -20.54
C ASN A 302 10.19 7.55 -21.01
N LEU A 303 9.82 7.88 -22.26
CA LEU A 303 8.57 7.44 -22.89
C LEU A 303 8.61 5.93 -23.15
N GLY A 304 7.59 5.21 -22.70
CA GLY A 304 7.42 3.80 -23.03
C GLY A 304 8.35 2.84 -22.28
N GLY A 305 8.84 3.21 -21.09
CA GLY A 305 9.79 2.42 -20.27
C GLY A 305 9.29 1.08 -19.70
N GLY A 306 8.41 0.38 -20.40
CA GLY A 306 8.39 -1.08 -20.37
C GLY A 306 9.54 -1.58 -21.27
N SER A 307 10.63 -2.04 -20.66
CA SER A 307 11.83 -2.65 -21.30
C SER A 307 12.92 -1.75 -21.91
N GLY A 308 13.11 -0.53 -21.41
CA GLY A 308 14.33 0.24 -21.68
C GLY A 308 15.45 -0.10 -20.69
N THR A 309 16.64 -0.43 -21.20
CA THR A 309 17.89 -0.48 -20.42
C THR A 309 18.06 0.85 -19.66
N PRO A 310 18.47 0.84 -18.38
CA PRO A 310 18.70 2.08 -17.65
C PRO A 310 19.67 2.96 -18.43
N PRO A 311 19.46 4.28 -18.55
CA PRO A 311 20.59 5.17 -18.79
C PRO A 311 21.58 4.96 -17.64
N ASP A 312 22.88 4.95 -17.94
CA ASP A 312 23.96 4.90 -16.96
C ASP A 312 23.94 6.19 -16.11
N THR A 313 22.96 6.30 -15.21
CA THR A 313 23.08 7.15 -14.04
C THR A 313 23.92 6.39 -13.04
N GLY A 314 25.01 7.03 -12.59
CA GLY A 314 26.05 6.46 -11.76
C GLY A 314 25.57 5.53 -10.65
N ALA A 315 26.45 4.56 -10.37
CA ALA A 315 26.43 3.53 -9.34
C ALA A 315 25.22 3.53 -8.37
N PRO A 316 24.58 2.37 -8.13
CA PRO A 316 23.63 2.27 -7.02
C PRO A 316 24.30 2.77 -5.75
N GLY A 317 23.71 3.78 -5.12
CA GLY A 317 24.18 4.31 -3.84
C GLY A 317 24.46 3.15 -2.90
N ASP A 318 25.67 3.17 -2.32
CA ASP A 318 26.22 2.07 -1.53
C ASP A 318 25.21 1.69 -0.43
N PRO A 319 24.75 0.43 -0.34
CA PRO A 319 23.78 0.01 0.68
C PRO A 319 24.26 0.19 2.12
N ASN A 320 25.53 0.54 2.31
CA ASN A 320 26.18 0.73 3.59
C ASN A 320 26.36 2.20 3.99
N GLU A 321 25.78 3.18 3.27
CA GLU A 321 25.80 4.56 3.74
C GLU A 321 24.68 4.78 4.78
N PRO A 322 25.00 4.92 6.08
CA PRO A 322 24.00 5.35 7.05
C PRO A 322 23.59 6.77 6.67
N GLY A 323 22.29 6.99 6.43
CA GLY A 323 21.75 8.33 6.20
C GLY A 323 22.18 9.27 7.33
N GLY A 324 23.18 10.10 7.05
CA GLY A 324 23.69 11.09 7.98
C GLY A 324 22.61 12.15 8.25
N PRO A 325 22.64 12.82 9.41
CA PRO A 325 21.85 14.02 9.62
C PRO A 325 22.25 15.05 8.55
N PHE A 326 21.26 15.75 7.98
CA PHE A 326 21.52 16.90 7.11
C PHE A 326 22.35 17.94 7.90
N GLU A 327 23.64 18.04 7.59
CA GLU A 327 24.47 19.12 8.10
C GLU A 327 24.25 20.39 7.25
N PRO A 328 24.10 21.57 7.88
CA PRO A 328 24.09 22.83 7.16
C PRO A 328 25.43 23.05 6.45
N ILE A 329 25.39 23.52 5.21
CA ILE A 329 26.57 23.84 4.39
C ILE A 329 27.50 24.78 5.17
N ASP A 330 28.73 24.32 5.45
CA ASP A 330 29.83 25.12 5.95
C ASP A 330 30.53 25.77 4.74
N PRO A 331 30.53 27.10 4.61
CA PRO A 331 31.13 27.79 3.47
C PRO A 331 32.68 27.79 3.49
N THR A 332 33.33 26.96 4.31
CA THR A 332 34.81 26.95 4.46
C THR A 332 35.50 25.61 4.19
N ASP A 333 34.83 24.63 3.58
CA ASP A 333 35.44 23.35 3.21
C ASP A 333 36.40 23.48 1.99
N PRO A 334 37.71 23.17 2.11
CA PRO A 334 38.71 23.42 1.06
C PRO A 334 38.76 22.37 -0.06
N THR A 335 37.74 21.53 -0.23
CA THR A 335 37.69 20.48 -1.27
C THR A 335 36.65 20.76 -2.36
N ASP A 336 36.70 21.95 -2.96
CA ASP A 336 36.14 22.19 -4.30
C ASP A 336 37.20 22.85 -5.20
N PRO A 337 37.47 22.32 -6.40
CA PRO A 337 38.35 22.95 -7.37
C PRO A 337 37.50 23.79 -8.33
N GLU A 338 37.42 25.10 -8.13
CA GLU A 338 37.17 26.08 -9.22
C GLU A 338 37.31 27.51 -8.70
N ASP A 339 38.50 28.09 -8.88
CA ASP A 339 38.76 29.51 -8.68
C ASP A 339 39.16 30.10 -10.06
N PRO A 340 38.43 31.06 -10.64
CA PRO A 340 38.86 31.76 -11.85
C PRO A 340 39.87 32.88 -11.52
N PRO A 341 40.81 33.22 -12.43
CA PRO A 341 41.93 34.08 -12.08
C PRO A 341 41.57 35.57 -12.11
N GLY A 342 41.97 36.27 -11.04
CA GLY A 342 42.55 37.62 -11.13
C GLY A 342 41.61 38.82 -11.27
N GLY A 343 41.40 39.53 -10.15
CA GLY A 343 40.99 40.94 -10.12
C GLY A 343 41.83 41.72 -9.10
N PRO A 344 42.16 43.01 -9.35
CA PRO A 344 43.20 43.71 -8.61
C PRO A 344 42.77 44.11 -7.19
N THR A 345 43.62 43.82 -6.21
CA THR A 345 43.51 44.24 -4.82
C THR A 345 43.90 45.70 -4.64
N CYS A 346 43.08 46.46 -3.91
CA CYS A 346 43.51 47.65 -3.17
C CYS A 346 44.16 47.26 -1.84
#